data_AF-A0AAU2LP22-F1
#
_entry.id   AF-A0AAU2LP22-F1
#
_cell.length_a   1.000
_cell.length_b   1.000
_cell.length_c   1.000
_cell.angle_alpha   90.00
_cell.angle_beta   90.00
_cell.angle_gamma   90.00
#
_symmetry.space_group_name_H-M   'P 1'
#
loop_
_entity.id
_entity.type
_entity.pdbx_description
1 polymer ?
#
loop_
_entity_poly.entity_id
_entity_poly.type
_entity_poly.pdbx_seq_one_letter_code
_entity_poly.pdbx_strand_id
1 'polypeptide(L)'
;MPGLPAFCLRPRDLRRGAVLTLAFIAAVGTAAGTGCWDRADAAGGGLTAAGTQHPAAVPEAPREPGTADREAVARAAAEAAAEGKSGKKAAQEEVSRSGDRWGMVYDRGEYAAFTDDLDGRWTGVGLWTERRRDGHIDVDKVQPDSPAARAGLRAGDRLLSIDGQAVTGMPVGEVVALLRGDAGTPVVLHLTRDGADLTETLRREQLHTEPVTVRELPGGITLIKVASFTRGSGEQVRAAVRAAPPGAGFMLDLRGNPGGLVTEAVTAASAFLDGGLVATYDVRGDQRALYAGPGGDTARPLVALVDGGTMSAAELVTGALQDRGRAVAVGTRTFGKGSVQMPTQLPDGSVAELTVGTYRTPAGRSLDGNGITPDLAAGDGVEERARAVLGGLGVGS
;
A
#
# COMPACT_ATOMS: atom_id res chain seq x y z
N MET A 1 37.48 -1.82 -30.84
CA MET A 1 37.14 -2.94 -31.76
C MET A 1 37.46 -4.24 -31.04
N PRO A 2 36.52 -5.21 -30.91
CA PRO A 2 35.08 -5.12 -30.65
C PRO A 2 34.76 -5.75 -29.25
N GLY A 3 33.74 -5.42 -28.46
CA GLY A 3 32.36 -5.01 -28.74
C GLY A 3 31.44 -6.24 -28.71
N LEU A 4 30.56 -6.36 -27.69
CA LEU A 4 29.26 -7.10 -27.62
C LEU A 4 28.91 -7.50 -26.16
N PRO A 5 27.63 -7.65 -25.76
CA PRO A 5 26.52 -6.70 -25.91
C PRO A 5 25.79 -6.41 -24.58
N ALA A 6 25.29 -5.18 -24.45
CA ALA A 6 24.27 -4.81 -23.48
C ALA A 6 22.91 -5.36 -23.93
N PHE A 7 22.33 -6.29 -23.16
CA PHE A 7 20.93 -6.70 -23.35
C PHE A 7 20.01 -5.74 -22.60
N CYS A 8 19.64 -4.65 -23.27
CA CYS A 8 18.45 -3.88 -22.96
C CYS A 8 17.23 -4.67 -23.44
N LEU A 9 16.52 -5.35 -22.54
CA LEU A 9 15.18 -5.86 -22.83
C LEU A 9 14.21 -4.68 -22.87
N ARG A 10 13.84 -4.26 -24.10
CA ARG A 10 12.67 -3.41 -24.33
C ARG A 10 11.41 -4.26 -24.11
N PRO A 11 10.44 -3.83 -23.31
CA PRO A 11 9.14 -4.50 -23.22
C PRO A 11 8.27 -4.03 -24.40
N ARG A 12 8.47 -4.64 -25.56
CA ARG A 12 7.42 -4.75 -26.58
C ARG A 12 7.38 -6.22 -26.96
N ASP A 13 6.17 -6.77 -26.93
CA ASP A 13 5.79 -8.16 -27.23
C ASP A 13 5.58 -9.07 -26.01
N LEU A 14 4.56 -8.76 -25.20
CA LEU A 14 3.78 -9.79 -24.53
C LEU A 14 2.35 -9.72 -25.08
N ARG A 15 2.04 -10.68 -25.95
CA ARG A 15 0.70 -10.95 -26.45
C ARG A 15 -0.19 -11.37 -25.29
N ARG A 16 -1.35 -10.70 -25.21
CA ARG A 16 -2.65 -11.11 -24.67
C ARG A 16 -2.68 -12.39 -23.80
N GLY A 17 -3.05 -12.19 -22.54
CA GLY A 17 -3.82 -13.16 -21.76
C GLY A 17 -3.02 -14.14 -20.93
N ALA A 18 -2.60 -13.72 -19.73
CA ALA A 18 -2.53 -14.57 -18.53
C ALA A 18 -2.09 -13.72 -17.32
N VAL A 19 -2.99 -13.65 -16.33
CA VAL A 19 -2.74 -13.70 -14.88
C VAL A 19 -1.51 -12.96 -14.36
N LEU A 20 -1.74 -11.77 -13.84
CA LEU A 20 -0.91 -11.17 -12.77
C LEU A 20 -1.87 -10.61 -11.71
N THR A 21 -2.58 -11.50 -11.03
CA THR A 21 -3.37 -11.15 -9.84
C THR A 21 -2.43 -11.08 -8.63
N LEU A 22 -1.54 -10.08 -8.62
CA LEU A 22 -0.99 -9.58 -7.38
C LEU A 22 -1.93 -8.47 -6.92
N ALA A 23 -2.79 -8.77 -5.94
CA ALA A 23 -3.63 -7.76 -5.32
C ALA A 23 -2.72 -6.76 -4.60
N PHE A 24 -2.48 -5.61 -5.23
CA PHE A 24 -1.76 -4.51 -4.61
C PHE A 24 -2.74 -3.71 -3.75
N ILE A 25 -2.55 -3.75 -2.43
CA ILE A 25 -3.34 -2.96 -1.47
C ILE A 25 -2.90 -1.50 -1.57
N ALA A 26 -3.44 -0.77 -2.54
CA ALA A 26 -3.20 0.65 -2.66
C ALA A 26 -4.48 1.32 -3.16
N ALA A 27 -5.47 1.44 -2.27
CA ALA A 27 -6.59 2.35 -2.45
C ALA A 27 -6.23 3.74 -1.98
N VAL A 28 -6.53 4.69 -2.85
CA VAL A 28 -6.74 6.06 -2.43
C VAL A 28 -8.14 6.11 -1.82
N GLY A 29 -8.21 5.93 -0.51
CA GLY A 29 -9.36 6.38 0.26
C GLY A 29 -9.49 7.89 0.13
N THR A 30 -10.17 8.37 -0.91
CA THR A 30 -10.72 9.73 -0.88
C THR A 30 -11.83 9.71 0.17
N ALA A 31 -11.80 10.65 1.12
CA ALA A 31 -12.69 10.69 2.29
C ALA A 31 -14.20 10.63 1.98
N ALA A 32 -14.59 10.78 0.70
CA ALA A 32 -15.95 10.60 0.22
C ALA A 32 -16.41 9.12 0.14
N GLY A 33 -15.50 8.15 0.07
CA GLY A 33 -15.85 6.73 -0.09
C GLY A 33 -15.91 5.90 1.19
N THR A 34 -15.41 6.42 2.32
CA THR A 34 -15.27 5.68 3.59
C THR A 34 -16.23 6.14 4.69
N GLY A 35 -17.23 6.97 4.39
CA GLY A 35 -18.19 7.48 5.37
C GLY A 35 -17.55 8.29 6.51
N CYS A 36 -16.34 8.82 6.31
CA CYS A 36 -15.60 9.56 7.35
C CYS A 36 -16.09 11.01 7.57
N TRP A 37 -17.20 11.43 6.96
CA TRP A 37 -17.85 12.73 7.24
C TRP A 37 -19.09 12.61 8.14
N ASP A 38 -19.85 11.52 8.09
CA ASP A 38 -21.11 11.40 8.85
C ASP A 38 -20.93 11.35 10.37
N ARG A 39 -19.70 11.15 10.87
CA ARG A 39 -19.42 11.09 12.31
C ARG A 39 -18.85 12.37 12.91
N ALA A 40 -18.50 13.36 12.08
CA ALA A 40 -18.02 14.66 12.55
C ALA A 40 -19.16 15.64 12.87
N ASP A 41 -20.37 15.42 12.31
CA ASP A 41 -21.53 16.30 12.49
C ASP A 41 -22.36 16.00 13.77
N ALA A 42 -21.98 15.00 14.56
CA ALA A 42 -22.69 14.64 15.79
C ALA A 42 -22.26 15.44 17.03
N ALA A 43 -21.31 16.37 16.91
CA ALA A 43 -20.81 17.17 18.03
C ALA A 43 -20.84 18.67 17.73
N GLY A 44 -22.04 19.27 17.82
CA GLY A 44 -22.20 20.63 18.33
C GLY A 44 -22.45 21.74 17.30
N GLY A 45 -23.61 22.39 17.46
CA GLY A 45 -23.79 23.82 17.13
C GLY A 45 -24.25 24.10 15.71
N GLY A 46 -25.56 24.24 15.53
CA GLY A 46 -26.20 24.39 14.23
C GLY A 46 -25.94 25.69 13.50
N LEU A 47 -26.17 25.66 12.19
CA LEU A 47 -26.64 26.76 11.37
C LEU A 47 -27.43 26.18 10.19
N THR A 48 -28.56 26.81 9.92
CA THR A 48 -29.69 26.36 9.11
C THR A 48 -29.39 26.25 7.62
N ALA A 49 -30.02 25.26 6.99
CA ALA A 49 -30.02 24.98 5.56
C ALA A 49 -30.49 26.16 4.68
N ALA A 50 -29.82 26.34 3.54
CA ALA A 50 -30.32 27.12 2.41
C ALA A 50 -30.05 26.36 1.09
N GLY A 51 -31.13 25.85 0.48
CA GLY A 51 -31.32 25.65 -0.96
C GLY A 51 -30.36 24.71 -1.70
N THR A 52 -30.68 23.41 -1.77
CA THR A 52 -30.16 22.52 -2.83
C THR A 52 -30.86 22.82 -4.16
N GLN A 53 -30.23 23.63 -5.00
CA GLN A 53 -30.40 23.51 -6.45
C GLN A 53 -29.48 22.40 -6.93
N HIS A 54 -30.03 21.41 -7.63
CA HIS A 54 -29.27 20.37 -8.33
C HIS A 54 -28.43 21.07 -9.42
N PRO A 55 -27.09 21.11 -9.34
CA PRO A 55 -26.32 21.66 -10.45
C PRO A 55 -26.50 20.72 -11.65
N ALA A 56 -26.81 21.31 -12.80
CA ALA A 56 -26.88 20.62 -14.07
C ALA A 56 -25.60 19.79 -14.30
N ALA A 57 -25.74 18.61 -14.91
CA ALA A 57 -24.64 17.71 -15.23
C ALA A 57 -23.52 18.48 -15.94
N VAL A 58 -22.40 18.67 -15.23
CA VAL A 58 -21.17 19.17 -15.83
C VAL A 58 -20.74 18.13 -16.88
N PRO A 59 -20.45 18.52 -18.13
CA PRO A 59 -19.99 17.58 -19.14
C PRO A 59 -18.75 16.85 -18.63
N GLU A 60 -18.78 15.53 -18.65
CA GLU A 60 -17.70 14.68 -18.14
C GLU A 60 -16.42 15.00 -18.93
N ALA A 61 -15.34 15.34 -18.24
CA ALA A 61 -14.07 15.61 -18.88
C ALA A 61 -13.60 14.39 -19.69
N PRO A 62 -12.83 14.57 -20.78
CA PRO A 62 -12.33 13.47 -21.59
C PRO A 62 -11.60 12.44 -20.71
N ARG A 63 -11.95 11.16 -20.86
CA ARG A 63 -11.27 10.07 -20.16
C ARG A 63 -9.81 9.99 -20.53
N GLU A 64 -8.96 9.79 -19.51
CA GLU A 64 -7.60 9.34 -19.72
C GLU A 64 -7.60 7.97 -20.46
N PRO A 65 -6.84 7.82 -21.55
CA PRO A 65 -6.76 6.57 -22.29
C PRO A 65 -6.34 5.40 -21.38
N GLY A 66 -7.00 4.25 -21.52
CA GLY A 66 -6.69 3.06 -20.71
C GLY A 66 -7.25 3.12 -19.28
N THR A 67 -8.36 3.82 -19.06
CA THR A 67 -9.12 3.79 -17.78
C THR A 67 -10.50 3.18 -17.97
N ALA A 68 -11.01 2.46 -16.96
CA ALA A 68 -12.27 1.74 -17.04
C ALA A 68 -13.49 2.65 -16.93
N ASP A 69 -14.48 2.48 -17.83
CA ASP A 69 -15.71 3.25 -17.77
C ASP A 69 -16.62 2.85 -16.62
N ARG A 70 -16.79 3.74 -15.63
CA ARG A 70 -17.61 3.50 -14.44
C ARG A 70 -19.04 3.14 -14.81
N GLU A 71 -19.64 3.85 -15.76
CA GLU A 71 -21.01 3.56 -16.17
C GLU A 71 -21.09 2.24 -16.94
N ALA A 72 -20.13 1.97 -17.82
CA ALA A 72 -20.06 0.69 -18.52
C ALA A 72 -19.87 -0.49 -17.56
N VAL A 73 -18.97 -0.36 -16.58
CA VAL A 73 -18.71 -1.37 -15.54
C VAL A 73 -19.97 -1.62 -14.69
N ALA A 74 -20.65 -0.56 -14.27
CA ALA A 74 -21.89 -0.67 -13.50
C ALA A 74 -23.04 -1.29 -14.31
N ARG A 75 -23.16 -0.92 -15.59
CA ARG A 75 -24.16 -1.47 -16.51
C ARG A 75 -23.92 -2.96 -16.77
N ALA A 76 -22.68 -3.35 -17.04
CA ALA A 76 -22.29 -4.75 -17.23
C ALA A 76 -22.61 -5.60 -15.98
N ALA A 77 -22.33 -5.08 -14.78
CA ALA A 77 -22.68 -5.74 -13.53
C ALA A 77 -24.20 -5.91 -13.38
N ALA A 78 -24.97 -4.85 -13.67
CA ALA A 78 -26.42 -4.84 -13.54
C ALA A 78 -27.12 -5.80 -14.51
N GLU A 79 -26.72 -5.79 -15.78
CA GLU A 79 -27.27 -6.67 -16.82
C GLU A 79 -27.00 -8.14 -16.49
N ALA A 80 -25.77 -8.47 -16.11
CA ALA A 80 -25.42 -9.83 -15.69
C ALA A 80 -26.22 -10.28 -14.46
N ALA A 81 -26.37 -9.41 -13.45
CA ALA A 81 -27.17 -9.72 -12.27
C ALA A 81 -28.66 -9.95 -12.59
N ALA A 82 -29.24 -9.15 -13.50
CA ALA A 82 -30.61 -9.30 -13.96
C ALA A 82 -30.85 -10.63 -14.70
N GLU A 83 -29.80 -11.18 -15.34
CA GLU A 83 -29.80 -12.50 -15.98
C GLU A 83 -29.46 -13.66 -15.03
N GLY A 84 -29.30 -13.40 -13.73
CA GLY A 84 -28.90 -14.40 -12.73
C GLY A 84 -27.43 -14.84 -12.85
N LYS A 85 -26.60 -14.07 -13.56
CA LYS A 85 -25.15 -14.28 -13.68
C LYS A 85 -24.39 -13.44 -12.65
N SER A 86 -23.09 -13.69 -12.49
CA SER A 86 -22.23 -12.92 -11.57
C SER A 86 -21.97 -11.51 -12.10
N GLY A 87 -22.50 -10.48 -11.42
CA GLY A 87 -22.24 -9.07 -11.71
C GLY A 87 -20.77 -8.70 -11.56
N LYS A 88 -20.11 -9.12 -10.46
CA LYS A 88 -18.65 -9.02 -10.26
C LYS A 88 -17.86 -9.50 -11.48
N LYS A 89 -18.17 -10.70 -12.01
CA LYS A 89 -17.42 -11.25 -13.14
C LYS A 89 -17.59 -10.39 -14.40
N ALA A 90 -18.81 -9.94 -14.69
CA ALA A 90 -19.08 -9.07 -15.83
C ALA A 90 -18.38 -7.70 -15.69
N ALA A 91 -18.42 -7.11 -14.50
CA ALA A 91 -17.67 -5.89 -14.19
C ALA A 91 -16.16 -6.08 -14.38
N GLN A 92 -15.61 -7.20 -13.90
CA GLN A 92 -14.18 -7.50 -14.02
C GLN A 92 -13.76 -7.70 -15.49
N GLU A 93 -14.63 -8.31 -16.32
CA GLU A 93 -14.41 -8.43 -17.76
C GLU A 93 -14.43 -7.06 -18.48
N GLU A 94 -15.29 -6.14 -18.05
CA GLU A 94 -15.33 -4.77 -18.57
C GLU A 94 -14.06 -3.98 -18.19
N VAL A 95 -13.66 -4.04 -16.92
CA VAL A 95 -12.39 -3.44 -16.44
C VAL A 95 -11.20 -3.98 -17.23
N SER A 96 -11.13 -5.31 -17.39
CA SER A 96 -10.04 -5.95 -18.14
C SER A 96 -9.97 -5.50 -19.60
N ARG A 97 -11.12 -5.29 -20.26
CA ARG A 97 -11.19 -4.82 -21.65
C ARG A 97 -10.81 -3.36 -21.82
N SER A 98 -11.01 -2.54 -20.78
CA SER A 98 -10.70 -1.10 -20.83
C SER A 98 -9.20 -0.78 -20.91
N GLY A 99 -8.34 -1.72 -20.52
CA GLY A 99 -6.91 -1.50 -20.39
C GLY A 99 -6.50 -0.80 -19.09
N ASP A 100 -7.43 -0.59 -18.15
CA ASP A 100 -7.11 -0.10 -16.80
C ASP A 100 -6.23 -1.10 -16.06
N ARG A 101 -4.93 -0.82 -16.09
CA ARG A 101 -3.90 -1.67 -15.50
C ARG A 101 -4.01 -1.83 -13.98
N TRP A 102 -4.74 -0.93 -13.32
CA TRP A 102 -4.91 -0.93 -11.87
C TRP A 102 -6.32 -1.32 -11.44
N GLY A 103 -7.30 -1.24 -12.34
CA GLY A 103 -8.70 -1.48 -12.05
C GLY A 103 -8.94 -2.86 -11.45
N MET A 104 -9.66 -2.90 -10.34
CA MET A 104 -10.01 -4.14 -9.64
C MET A 104 -11.50 -4.18 -9.31
N VAL A 105 -12.07 -5.37 -9.21
CA VAL A 105 -13.45 -5.58 -8.76
C VAL A 105 -13.45 -6.59 -7.64
N TYR A 106 -14.00 -6.19 -6.51
CA TYR A 106 -14.10 -6.98 -5.29
C TYR A 106 -15.57 -7.38 -5.08
N ASP A 107 -15.84 -8.60 -4.64
CA ASP A 107 -17.12 -8.84 -3.95
C ASP A 107 -17.14 -8.18 -2.57
N ARG A 108 -18.27 -8.28 -1.88
CA ARG A 108 -18.48 -7.68 -0.56
C ARG A 108 -17.48 -8.19 0.48
N GLY A 109 -17.16 -9.49 0.46
CA GLY A 109 -16.24 -10.10 1.44
C GLY A 109 -14.80 -9.68 1.17
N GLU A 110 -14.38 -9.72 -0.10
CA GLU A 110 -13.07 -9.24 -0.52
C GLU A 110 -12.86 -7.76 -0.21
N TYR A 111 -13.86 -6.91 -0.46
CA TYR A 111 -13.76 -5.48 -0.17
C TYR A 111 -13.74 -5.18 1.35
N ALA A 112 -14.46 -5.98 2.14
CA ALA A 112 -14.41 -5.89 3.60
C ALA A 112 -13.01 -6.25 4.13
N ALA A 113 -12.44 -7.36 3.65
CA ALA A 113 -11.07 -7.75 4.01
C ALA A 113 -10.02 -6.71 3.58
N PHE A 114 -10.19 -6.14 2.39
CA PHE A 114 -9.37 -5.04 1.90
C PHE A 114 -9.44 -3.80 2.81
N THR A 115 -10.65 -3.44 3.26
CA THR A 115 -10.85 -2.30 4.16
C THR A 115 -10.25 -2.56 5.55
N ASP A 116 -10.39 -3.78 6.06
CA ASP A 116 -9.74 -4.18 7.31
C ASP A 116 -8.22 -4.04 7.19
N ASP A 117 -7.61 -4.50 6.08
CA ASP A 117 -6.17 -4.38 5.86
C ASP A 117 -5.71 -2.90 5.92
N LEU A 118 -6.50 -1.96 5.37
CA LEU A 118 -6.26 -0.52 5.46
C LEU A 118 -6.43 0.05 6.87
N ASP A 119 -7.29 -0.56 7.69
CA ASP A 119 -7.39 -0.25 9.12
C ASP A 119 -6.26 -0.90 9.94
N GLY A 120 -5.30 -1.56 9.29
CA GLY A 120 -4.22 -2.29 9.96
C GLY A 120 -4.72 -3.53 10.69
N ARG A 121 -5.87 -4.07 10.26
CA ARG A 121 -6.51 -5.26 10.83
C ARG A 121 -6.55 -6.34 9.76
N TRP A 122 -6.30 -7.58 10.12
CA TRP A 122 -6.47 -8.68 9.19
C TRP A 122 -6.86 -9.93 9.96
N THR A 123 -7.58 -10.86 9.33
CA THR A 123 -8.03 -12.08 10.00
C THR A 123 -7.24 -13.27 9.51
N GLY A 124 -6.61 -14.00 10.44
CA GLY A 124 -5.83 -15.20 10.14
C GLY A 124 -5.11 -15.73 11.37
N VAL A 125 -3.95 -16.36 11.19
CA VAL A 125 -3.25 -17.07 12.28
C VAL A 125 -1.95 -16.41 12.76
N GLY A 126 -1.51 -15.32 12.11
CA GLY A 126 -0.29 -14.59 12.50
C GLY A 126 1.00 -15.14 11.93
N LEU A 127 0.96 -15.68 10.70
CA LEU A 127 2.13 -16.19 9.98
C LEU A 127 2.42 -15.34 8.74
N TRP A 128 3.69 -15.01 8.55
CA TRP A 128 4.24 -14.65 7.24
C TRP A 128 4.96 -15.87 6.69
N THR A 129 4.75 -16.14 5.41
CA THR A 129 5.38 -17.26 4.71
C THR A 129 6.18 -16.74 3.53
N GLU A 130 7.24 -17.44 3.22
CA GLU A 130 8.03 -17.20 2.02
C GLU A 130 8.15 -18.46 1.19
N ARG A 131 8.19 -18.29 -0.13
CA ARG A 131 8.50 -19.38 -1.05
C ARG A 131 10.00 -19.42 -1.26
N ARG A 132 10.61 -20.53 -0.87
CA ARG A 132 12.02 -20.81 -1.09
C ARG A 132 12.27 -21.19 -2.55
N ARG A 133 13.55 -21.18 -2.97
CA ARG A 133 13.95 -21.45 -4.36
C ARG A 133 13.59 -22.86 -4.83
N ASP A 134 13.56 -23.81 -3.90
CA ASP A 134 13.15 -25.21 -4.12
C ASP A 134 11.62 -25.38 -4.21
N GLY A 135 10.85 -24.31 -4.03
CA GLY A 135 9.40 -24.31 -4.12
C GLY A 135 8.68 -24.66 -2.82
N HIS A 136 9.41 -24.92 -1.73
CA HIS A 136 8.82 -25.10 -0.42
C HIS A 136 8.38 -23.77 0.18
N ILE A 137 7.40 -23.86 1.08
CA ILE A 137 6.87 -22.73 1.83
C ILE A 137 7.39 -22.84 3.25
N ASP A 138 8.19 -21.86 3.66
CA ASP A 138 8.71 -21.78 5.01
C ASP A 138 8.06 -20.59 5.74
N VAL A 139 7.89 -20.71 7.04
CA VAL A 139 7.46 -19.61 7.91
C VAL A 139 8.62 -18.61 8.00
N ASP A 140 8.39 -17.40 7.51
CA ASP A 140 9.36 -16.30 7.58
C ASP A 140 9.30 -15.60 8.94
N LYS A 141 8.09 -15.28 9.40
CA LYS A 141 7.85 -14.58 10.66
C LYS A 141 6.58 -15.09 11.33
N VAL A 142 6.59 -15.08 12.67
CA VAL A 142 5.42 -15.32 13.51
C VAL A 142 5.09 -14.06 14.29
N GLN A 143 3.83 -13.63 14.26
CA GLN A 143 3.37 -12.48 15.00
C GLN A 143 3.32 -12.81 16.50
N PRO A 144 3.92 -12.00 17.39
CA PRO A 144 3.72 -12.13 18.83
C PRO A 144 2.23 -12.12 19.21
N ASP A 145 1.87 -12.86 20.26
CA ASP A 145 0.49 -12.96 20.77
C ASP A 145 -0.57 -13.47 19.77
N SER A 146 -0.16 -14.02 18.63
CA SER A 146 -1.06 -14.61 17.63
C SER A 146 -1.41 -16.08 17.91
N PRO A 147 -2.44 -16.65 17.24
CA PRO A 147 -2.73 -18.09 17.30
C PRO A 147 -1.50 -18.96 17.00
N ALA A 148 -0.72 -18.61 15.96
CA ALA A 148 0.49 -19.33 15.61
C ALA A 148 1.59 -19.25 16.69
N ALA A 149 1.79 -18.08 17.30
CA ALA A 149 2.75 -17.92 18.38
C ALA A 149 2.35 -18.75 19.61
N ARG A 150 1.06 -18.77 19.98
CA ARG A 150 0.56 -19.57 21.10
C ARG A 150 0.66 -21.08 20.85
N ALA A 151 0.58 -21.51 19.59
CA ALA A 151 0.85 -22.89 19.19
C ALA A 151 2.35 -23.23 19.09
N GLY A 152 3.24 -22.27 19.35
CA GLY A 152 4.69 -22.51 19.35
C GLY A 152 5.31 -22.66 17.95
N LEU A 153 4.61 -22.17 16.91
CA LEU A 153 5.17 -22.04 15.56
C LEU A 153 6.30 -21.00 15.55
N ARG A 154 7.27 -21.19 14.66
CA ARG A 154 8.52 -20.40 14.61
C ARG A 154 8.95 -20.14 13.17
N ALA A 155 9.73 -19.09 12.99
CA ALA A 155 10.46 -18.88 11.75
C ALA A 155 11.33 -20.11 11.44
N GLY A 156 11.32 -20.54 10.18
CA GLY A 156 12.00 -21.75 9.71
C GLY A 156 11.14 -23.02 9.72
N ASP A 157 9.95 -23.01 10.32
CA ASP A 157 9.01 -24.12 10.17
C ASP A 157 8.59 -24.25 8.70
N ARG A 158 8.61 -25.46 8.16
CA ARG A 158 8.19 -25.70 6.78
C ARG A 158 6.73 -26.11 6.73
N LEU A 159 5.91 -25.34 6.03
CA LEU A 159 4.49 -25.61 5.85
C LEU A 159 4.30 -26.63 4.71
N LEU A 160 3.69 -27.76 5.03
CA LEU A 160 3.44 -28.87 4.11
C LEU A 160 2.04 -28.80 3.51
N SER A 161 1.02 -28.58 4.35
CA SER A 161 -0.37 -28.41 3.93
C SER A 161 -1.20 -27.54 4.88
N ILE A 162 -2.28 -26.99 4.34
CA ILE A 162 -3.32 -26.23 5.06
C ILE A 162 -4.66 -26.91 4.80
N ASP A 163 -5.39 -27.31 5.84
CA ASP A 163 -6.66 -28.03 5.75
C ASP A 163 -6.59 -29.26 4.79
N GLY A 164 -5.45 -29.96 4.82
CA GLY A 164 -5.18 -31.12 3.97
C GLY A 164 -4.72 -30.78 2.54
N GLN A 165 -4.78 -29.51 2.12
CA GLN A 165 -4.30 -29.07 0.81
C GLN A 165 -2.79 -28.81 0.85
N ALA A 166 -2.02 -29.58 0.07
CA ALA A 166 -0.58 -29.43 -0.03
C ALA A 166 -0.20 -28.05 -0.62
N VAL A 167 0.76 -27.36 0.01
CA VAL A 167 1.13 -25.99 -0.38
C VAL A 167 2.45 -25.89 -1.17
N THR A 168 3.17 -27.00 -1.33
CA THR A 168 4.43 -27.00 -2.08
C THR A 168 4.20 -26.59 -3.53
N GLY A 169 4.99 -25.63 -4.02
CA GLY A 169 4.88 -25.10 -5.37
C GLY A 169 3.81 -24.02 -5.57
N MET A 170 2.92 -23.80 -4.59
CA MET A 170 1.91 -22.74 -4.68
C MET A 170 2.55 -21.35 -4.66
N PRO A 171 1.96 -20.38 -5.38
CA PRO A 171 2.27 -18.97 -5.17
C PRO A 171 1.98 -18.57 -3.72
N VAL A 172 2.85 -17.76 -3.11
CA VAL A 172 2.71 -17.31 -1.71
C VAL A 172 1.35 -16.67 -1.45
N GLY A 173 0.80 -15.92 -2.42
CA GLY A 173 -0.51 -15.30 -2.30
C GLY A 173 -1.65 -16.31 -2.10
N GLU A 174 -1.59 -17.47 -2.75
CA GLU A 174 -2.59 -18.54 -2.58
C GLU A 174 -2.46 -19.18 -1.20
N VAL A 175 -1.23 -19.39 -0.71
CA VAL A 175 -0.99 -19.88 0.66
C VAL A 175 -1.56 -18.92 1.69
N VAL A 176 -1.29 -17.62 1.53
CA VAL A 176 -1.84 -16.58 2.43
C VAL A 176 -3.36 -16.58 2.41
N ALA A 177 -3.99 -16.76 1.24
CA ALA A 177 -5.45 -16.85 1.13
C ALA A 177 -6.03 -18.04 1.92
N LEU A 178 -5.36 -19.20 1.94
CA LEU A 178 -5.77 -20.37 2.74
C LEU A 178 -5.62 -20.12 4.25
N LEU A 179 -4.60 -19.36 4.68
CA LEU A 179 -4.41 -18.99 6.07
C LEU A 179 -5.42 -17.94 6.57
N ARG A 180 -6.00 -17.15 5.65
CA ARG A 180 -7.08 -16.20 5.93
C ARG A 180 -8.45 -16.90 5.94
N GLY A 181 -9.45 -16.21 6.48
CA GLY A 181 -10.82 -16.71 6.65
C GLY A 181 -11.53 -15.99 7.78
N ASP A 182 -12.77 -16.38 8.07
CA ASP A 182 -13.58 -15.72 9.09
C ASP A 182 -13.02 -15.93 10.50
N ALA A 183 -13.15 -14.92 11.36
CA ALA A 183 -12.68 -14.98 12.74
C ALA A 183 -13.38 -16.09 13.52
N GLY A 184 -12.62 -16.83 14.33
CA GLY A 184 -13.08 -17.97 15.12
C GLY A 184 -13.10 -19.30 14.38
N THR A 185 -13.01 -19.30 13.03
CA THR A 185 -12.95 -20.54 12.24
C THR A 185 -11.63 -21.29 12.45
N PRO A 186 -11.65 -22.64 12.47
CA PRO A 186 -10.44 -23.43 12.60
C PRO A 186 -9.67 -23.48 11.26
N VAL A 187 -8.35 -23.70 11.37
CA VAL A 187 -7.46 -24.07 10.26
C VAL A 187 -6.44 -25.07 10.77
N VAL A 188 -6.24 -26.15 10.02
CA VAL A 188 -5.28 -27.21 10.35
C VAL A 188 -4.03 -27.02 9.53
N LEU A 189 -2.89 -26.87 10.20
CA LEU A 189 -1.59 -26.73 9.57
C LEU A 189 -0.79 -28.00 9.80
N HIS A 190 -0.25 -28.58 8.72
CA HIS A 190 0.77 -29.61 8.80
C HIS A 190 2.12 -29.00 8.44
N LEU A 191 3.09 -29.12 9.34
CA LEU A 191 4.42 -28.55 9.20
C LEU A 191 5.50 -29.60 9.48
N THR A 192 6.74 -29.29 9.12
CA THR A 192 7.93 -29.99 9.62
C THR A 192 8.91 -29.01 10.24
N ARG A 193 9.50 -29.39 11.37
CA ARG A 193 10.59 -28.69 12.05
C ARG A 193 11.72 -29.66 12.31
N ASP A 194 12.90 -29.37 11.77
CA ASP A 194 14.10 -30.22 11.92
C ASP A 194 13.87 -31.70 11.54
N GLY A 195 12.95 -31.94 10.59
CA GLY A 195 12.59 -33.28 10.10
C GLY A 195 11.50 -34.00 10.91
N ALA A 196 10.97 -33.38 11.97
CA ALA A 196 9.83 -33.90 12.72
C ALA A 196 8.51 -33.25 12.27
N ASP A 197 7.50 -34.08 12.02
CA ASP A 197 6.16 -33.63 11.64
C ASP A 197 5.44 -32.99 12.85
N LEU A 198 4.79 -31.85 12.59
CA LEU A 198 3.96 -31.12 13.52
C LEU A 198 2.58 -30.91 12.89
N THR A 199 1.51 -31.05 13.68
CA THR A 199 0.15 -30.72 13.24
C THR A 199 -0.50 -29.82 14.27
N GLU A 200 -0.91 -28.63 13.85
CA GLU A 200 -1.53 -27.64 14.72
C GLU A 200 -2.91 -27.24 14.20
N THR A 201 -3.91 -27.28 15.08
CA THR A 201 -5.22 -26.69 14.79
C THR A 201 -5.29 -25.32 15.41
N LEU A 202 -5.28 -24.29 14.56
CA LEU A 202 -5.35 -22.90 14.98
C LEU A 202 -6.77 -22.36 14.78
N ARG A 203 -7.14 -21.36 15.57
CA ARG A 203 -8.35 -20.56 15.32
C ARG A 203 -7.94 -19.22 14.73
N ARG A 204 -8.58 -18.83 13.63
CA ARG A 204 -8.34 -17.52 13.02
C ARG A 204 -8.80 -16.42 13.96
N GLU A 205 -8.00 -15.38 14.09
CA GLU A 205 -8.28 -14.21 14.93
C GLU A 205 -8.04 -12.94 14.13
N GLN A 206 -8.71 -11.85 14.52
CA GLN A 206 -8.39 -10.52 14.02
C GLN A 206 -7.08 -10.08 14.68
N LEU A 207 -6.07 -9.85 13.85
CA LEU A 207 -4.73 -9.44 14.21
C LEU A 207 -4.47 -8.02 13.73
N HIS A 208 -3.55 -7.35 14.40
CA HIS A 208 -3.15 -5.99 14.07
C HIS A 208 -1.78 -5.97 13.41
N THR A 209 -1.58 -5.13 12.41
CA THR A 209 -0.24 -4.87 11.88
C THR A 209 0.50 -3.90 12.81
N GLU A 210 1.83 -3.94 12.75
CA GLU A 210 2.68 -2.87 13.26
C GLU A 210 3.12 -2.02 12.05
N PRO A 211 2.32 -1.04 11.62
CA PRO A 211 2.60 -0.30 10.39
C PRO A 211 3.84 0.59 10.51
N VAL A 212 4.19 0.99 11.74
CA VAL A 212 5.36 1.82 12.05
C VAL A 212 6.19 1.14 13.12
N THR A 213 7.48 0.95 12.84
CA THR A 213 8.45 0.47 13.83
C THR A 213 9.57 1.48 13.98
N VAL A 214 10.02 1.69 15.22
CA VAL A 214 11.06 2.68 15.55
C VAL A 214 12.24 1.98 16.18
N ARG A 215 13.44 2.29 15.71
CA ARG A 215 14.70 1.76 16.26
C ARG A 215 15.71 2.88 16.40
N GLU A 216 16.30 2.98 17.58
CA GLU A 216 17.50 3.80 17.77
C GLU A 216 18.71 3.05 17.24
N LEU A 217 19.49 3.72 16.40
CA LEU A 217 20.73 3.22 15.83
C LEU A 217 21.93 3.98 16.40
N PRO A 218 23.12 3.36 16.42
CA PRO A 218 24.35 4.06 16.79
C PRO A 218 24.55 5.34 15.97
N GLY A 219 25.14 6.36 16.60
CA GLY A 219 25.38 7.67 15.97
C GLY A 219 24.22 8.67 16.11
N GLY A 220 23.28 8.44 17.03
CA GLY A 220 22.16 9.36 17.26
C GLY A 220 21.15 9.37 16.12
N ILE A 221 20.84 8.18 15.57
CA ILE A 221 19.95 8.04 14.41
C ILE A 221 18.68 7.30 14.84
N THR A 222 17.53 7.94 14.64
CA THR A 222 16.23 7.30 14.81
C THR A 222 15.76 6.76 13.46
N LEU A 223 15.73 5.44 13.31
CA LEU A 223 15.16 4.75 12.16
C LEU A 223 13.65 4.55 12.38
N ILE A 224 12.85 5.15 11.51
CA ILE A 224 11.40 5.02 11.47
C ILE A 224 11.06 4.22 10.21
N LYS A 225 10.69 2.95 10.35
CA LYS A 225 10.24 2.12 9.24
C LYS A 225 8.73 2.16 9.14
N VAL A 226 8.22 2.51 7.97
CA VAL A 226 6.78 2.50 7.67
C VAL A 226 6.53 1.36 6.69
N ALA A 227 5.90 0.28 7.14
CA ALA A 227 5.61 -0.90 6.32
C ALA A 227 4.43 -0.65 5.36
N SER A 228 3.42 0.10 5.80
CA SER A 228 2.27 0.54 5.00
C SER A 228 1.57 1.71 5.69
N PHE A 229 0.87 2.55 4.93
CA PHE A 229 0.06 3.65 5.44
C PHE A 229 -1.34 3.19 5.82
N THR A 230 -1.45 2.44 6.93
CA THR A 230 -2.75 2.05 7.51
C THR A 230 -3.28 3.12 8.45
N ARG A 231 -4.55 3.02 8.87
CA ARG A 231 -5.19 3.98 9.77
C ARG A 231 -4.34 4.24 11.03
N GLY A 232 -4.08 5.50 11.32
CA GLY A 232 -3.29 5.95 12.46
C GLY A 232 -1.76 5.86 12.29
N SER A 233 -1.26 5.28 11.19
CA SER A 233 0.19 5.20 10.93
C SER A 233 0.84 6.59 10.78
N GLY A 234 0.13 7.57 10.22
CA GLY A 234 0.65 8.93 10.07
C GLY A 234 0.93 9.59 11.42
N GLU A 235 0.02 9.46 12.38
CA GLU A 235 0.23 9.98 13.74
C GLU A 235 1.29 9.18 14.52
N GLN A 236 1.44 7.88 14.26
CA GLN A 236 2.55 7.10 14.80
C GLN A 236 3.92 7.63 14.32
N VAL A 237 4.05 7.97 13.03
CA VAL A 237 5.27 8.61 12.50
C VAL A 237 5.51 9.96 13.17
N ARG A 238 4.49 10.82 13.29
CA ARG A 238 4.62 12.12 13.97
C ARG A 238 5.02 11.97 15.44
N ALA A 239 4.44 10.99 16.14
CA ALA A 239 4.80 10.70 17.52
C ALA A 239 6.25 10.22 17.63
N ALA A 240 6.72 9.35 16.73
CA ALA A 240 8.10 8.90 16.68
C ALA A 240 9.08 10.06 16.47
N VAL A 241 8.79 10.98 15.55
CA VAL A 241 9.62 12.18 15.31
C VAL A 241 9.65 13.10 16.53
N ARG A 242 8.53 13.29 17.23
CA ARG A 242 8.47 14.10 18.45
C ARG A 242 9.22 13.46 19.63
N ALA A 243 9.17 12.14 19.75
CA ALA A 243 9.80 11.39 20.83
C ALA A 243 11.30 11.16 20.62
N ALA A 244 11.79 11.29 19.39
CA ALA A 244 13.19 11.09 19.05
C ALA A 244 14.12 12.07 19.81
N PRO A 245 15.33 11.63 20.21
CA PRO A 245 16.25 12.45 20.99
C PRO A 245 16.55 13.83 20.37
N PRO A 246 16.84 14.85 21.19
CA PRO A 246 17.38 16.11 20.70
C PRO A 246 18.66 15.86 19.88
N GLY A 247 18.75 16.45 18.69
CA GLY A 247 19.88 16.28 17.78
C GLY A 247 19.88 14.97 16.97
N ALA A 248 18.87 14.12 17.11
CA ALA A 248 18.78 12.89 16.31
C ALA A 248 18.68 13.18 14.80
N GLY A 249 19.34 12.35 14.00
CA GLY A 249 19.08 12.23 12.57
C GLY A 249 17.97 11.22 12.30
N PHE A 250 17.18 11.44 11.25
CA PHE A 250 16.11 10.53 10.87
C PHE A 250 16.48 9.68 9.64
N MET A 251 16.25 8.38 9.76
CA MET A 251 16.11 7.49 8.61
C MET A 251 14.65 7.09 8.48
N LEU A 252 13.97 7.58 7.44
CA LEU A 252 12.62 7.15 7.10
C LEU A 252 12.70 5.99 6.11
N ASP A 253 12.44 4.77 6.58
CA ASP A 253 12.52 3.57 5.75
C ASP A 253 11.16 3.24 5.11
N LEU A 254 11.06 3.45 3.81
CA LEU A 254 9.89 3.17 2.96
C LEU A 254 10.14 2.01 2.00
N ARG A 255 11.23 1.25 2.18
CA ARG A 255 11.53 0.07 1.36
C ARG A 255 10.44 -0.99 1.53
N GLY A 256 9.99 -1.55 0.42
CA GLY A 256 8.92 -2.55 0.38
C GLY A 256 7.53 -2.03 0.76
N ASN A 257 7.35 -0.71 0.96
CA ASN A 257 6.06 -0.13 1.34
C ASN A 257 5.15 0.05 0.10
N PRO A 258 4.04 -0.71 -0.02
CA PRO A 258 3.18 -0.66 -1.20
C PRO A 258 2.28 0.59 -1.26
N GLY A 259 2.35 1.46 -0.26
CA GLY A 259 1.47 2.61 -0.06
C GLY A 259 0.43 2.34 1.01
N GLY A 260 -0.82 2.72 0.74
CA GLY A 260 -1.94 2.68 1.68
C GLY A 260 -2.76 3.96 1.59
N LEU A 261 -3.37 4.36 2.71
CA LEU A 261 -4.20 5.54 2.82
C LEU A 261 -3.38 6.83 2.55
N VAL A 262 -3.80 7.59 1.54
CA VAL A 262 -3.15 8.85 1.17
C VAL A 262 -3.21 9.88 2.29
N THR A 263 -4.29 9.91 3.08
CA THR A 263 -4.42 10.80 4.24
C THR A 263 -3.37 10.51 5.31
N GLU A 264 -3.06 9.24 5.53
CA GLU A 264 -2.03 8.80 6.48
C GLU A 264 -0.63 9.12 5.96
N ALA A 265 -0.40 8.95 4.66
CA ALA A 265 0.84 9.35 3.99
C ALA A 265 1.09 10.86 4.07
N VAL A 266 0.07 11.70 3.81
CA VAL A 266 0.16 13.16 3.98
C VAL A 266 0.45 13.54 5.44
N THR A 267 -0.20 12.85 6.38
CA THR A 267 0.04 13.07 7.82
C THR A 267 1.47 12.68 8.22
N ALA A 268 1.99 11.57 7.69
CA ALA A 268 3.38 11.16 7.89
C ALA A 268 4.38 12.15 7.27
N ALA A 269 4.13 12.65 6.05
CA ALA A 269 4.96 13.69 5.44
C ALA A 269 4.98 14.98 6.28
N SER A 270 3.85 15.31 6.90
CA SER A 270 3.71 16.45 7.83
C SER A 270 4.53 16.28 9.12
N ALA A 271 5.07 15.10 9.41
CA ALA A 271 6.05 14.94 10.50
C ALA A 271 7.37 15.66 10.19
N PHE A 272 7.68 15.87 8.92
CA PHE A 272 8.96 16.43 8.45
C PHE A 272 8.81 17.73 7.67
N LEU A 273 7.57 18.18 7.44
CA LEU A 273 7.23 19.39 6.70
C LEU A 273 6.39 20.31 7.57
N ASP A 274 6.67 21.61 7.53
CA ASP A 274 5.87 22.63 8.19
C ASP A 274 4.92 23.31 7.19
N GLY A 275 3.95 22.54 6.72
CA GLY A 275 3.05 22.95 5.64
C GLY A 275 3.62 22.84 4.22
N GLY A 276 2.81 23.31 3.26
CA GLY A 276 3.13 23.32 1.83
C GLY A 276 2.63 22.08 1.07
N LEU A 277 2.81 22.12 -0.26
CA LEU A 277 2.28 21.12 -1.18
C LEU A 277 3.00 19.78 -1.01
N VAL A 278 2.22 18.70 -0.91
CA VAL A 278 2.71 17.31 -0.87
C VAL A 278 2.50 16.64 -2.23
N ALA A 279 1.33 16.79 -2.82
CA ALA A 279 1.05 16.34 -4.19
C ALA A 279 -0.15 17.07 -4.77
N THR A 280 -0.23 17.10 -6.09
CA THR A 280 -1.48 17.38 -6.79
C THR A 280 -2.04 16.10 -7.37
N TYR A 281 -3.35 16.08 -7.56
CA TYR A 281 -4.04 14.97 -8.20
C TYR A 281 -5.19 15.46 -9.05
N ASP A 282 -5.43 14.78 -10.16
CA ASP A 282 -6.60 15.00 -11.00
C ASP A 282 -7.68 13.96 -10.70
N VAL A 283 -8.94 14.37 -10.68
CA VAL A 283 -10.08 13.46 -10.77
C VAL A 283 -11.00 13.97 -11.86
N ARG A 284 -11.01 13.30 -13.02
CA ARG A 284 -11.91 13.65 -14.14
C ARG A 284 -11.80 15.13 -14.56
N GLY A 285 -10.59 15.66 -14.63
CA GLY A 285 -10.31 17.06 -14.99
C GLY A 285 -10.35 18.05 -13.82
N ASP A 286 -10.83 17.64 -12.65
CA ASP A 286 -10.80 18.46 -11.44
C ASP A 286 -9.44 18.31 -10.73
N GLN A 287 -8.59 19.31 -10.91
CA GLN A 287 -7.31 19.41 -10.22
C GLN A 287 -7.52 19.70 -8.73
N ARG A 288 -6.85 18.90 -7.89
CA ARG A 288 -6.85 19.01 -6.44
C ARG A 288 -5.43 18.96 -5.90
N ALA A 289 -5.24 19.46 -4.69
CA ALA A 289 -3.95 19.52 -4.02
C ALA A 289 -4.04 18.99 -2.59
N LEU A 290 -2.99 18.29 -2.18
CA LEU A 290 -2.78 17.77 -0.84
C LEU A 290 -1.67 18.58 -0.18
N TYR A 291 -1.93 19.07 1.03
CA TYR A 291 -0.99 19.92 1.76
C TYR A 291 -0.58 19.25 3.07
N ALA A 292 0.66 19.45 3.47
CA ALA A 292 1.14 19.04 4.77
C ALA A 292 0.49 19.92 5.85
N GLY A 293 0.26 19.35 7.01
CA GLY A 293 -0.09 20.11 8.21
C GLY A 293 1.13 20.85 8.78
N PRO A 294 0.91 21.87 9.64
CA PRO A 294 1.99 22.57 10.33
C PRO A 294 2.58 21.76 11.49
N GLY A 295 3.71 22.22 12.00
CA GLY A 295 4.38 21.69 13.20
C GLY A 295 5.27 20.47 12.93
N GLY A 296 5.68 20.27 11.68
CA GLY A 296 6.66 19.24 11.31
C GLY A 296 8.10 19.63 11.65
N ASP A 297 8.96 18.64 11.84
CA ASP A 297 10.38 18.87 12.07
C ASP A 297 11.10 19.14 10.75
N THR A 298 11.49 20.40 10.54
CA THR A 298 12.21 20.84 9.35
C THR A 298 13.71 21.04 9.59
N ALA A 299 14.18 20.86 10.83
CA ALA A 299 15.55 21.21 11.24
C ALA A 299 16.48 20.00 11.33
N ARG A 300 16.00 18.86 11.88
CA ARG A 300 16.83 17.67 12.07
C ARG A 300 17.12 16.98 10.73
N PRO A 301 18.35 16.48 10.49
CA PRO A 301 18.69 15.80 9.24
C PRO A 301 17.78 14.61 8.94
N LEU A 302 17.45 14.40 7.66
CA LEU A 302 16.54 13.34 7.22
C LEU A 302 17.05 12.69 5.93
N VAL A 303 17.04 11.36 5.93
CA VAL A 303 17.23 10.52 4.74
C VAL A 303 16.01 9.61 4.60
N ALA A 304 15.52 9.45 3.36
CA ALA A 304 14.45 8.51 3.02
C ALA A 304 15.04 7.29 2.29
N LEU A 305 14.80 6.08 2.79
CA LEU A 305 15.23 4.84 2.14
C LEU A 305 14.11 4.31 1.26
N VAL A 306 14.41 4.02 0.00
CA VAL A 306 13.43 3.58 -0.99
C VAL A 306 13.93 2.43 -1.85
N ASP A 307 13.02 1.62 -2.36
CA ASP A 307 13.33 0.56 -3.32
C ASP A 307 12.20 0.35 -4.33
N GLY A 308 12.33 -0.68 -5.19
CA GLY A 308 11.31 -1.04 -6.18
C GLY A 308 9.98 -1.50 -5.58
N GLY A 309 9.91 -1.76 -4.27
CA GLY A 309 8.68 -2.04 -3.54
C GLY A 309 8.01 -0.80 -2.95
N THR A 310 8.71 0.34 -2.89
CA THR A 310 8.11 1.64 -2.56
C THR A 310 7.12 2.04 -3.65
N MET A 311 5.84 2.17 -3.32
CA MET A 311 4.76 2.36 -4.30
C MET A 311 3.71 3.38 -3.82
N SER A 312 3.04 4.06 -4.78
CA SER A 312 1.80 4.82 -4.55
C SER A 312 1.96 5.89 -3.47
N ALA A 313 1.19 5.84 -2.38
CA ALA A 313 1.26 6.82 -1.30
C ALA A 313 2.68 6.96 -0.70
N ALA A 314 3.51 5.91 -0.74
CA ALA A 314 4.91 5.98 -0.33
C ALA A 314 5.78 6.78 -1.32
N GLU A 315 5.48 6.69 -2.61
CA GLU A 315 6.12 7.51 -3.65
C GLU A 315 5.71 8.98 -3.53
N LEU A 316 4.48 9.25 -3.11
CA LEU A 316 3.99 10.60 -2.81
C LEU A 316 4.78 11.23 -1.66
N VAL A 317 4.98 10.51 -0.54
CA VAL A 317 5.81 11.00 0.58
C VAL A 317 7.25 11.23 0.13
N THR A 318 7.83 10.26 -0.58
CA THR A 318 9.20 10.36 -1.09
C THR A 318 9.37 11.57 -1.99
N GLY A 319 8.48 11.73 -2.98
CA GLY A 319 8.51 12.84 -3.94
C GLY A 319 8.31 14.19 -3.26
N ALA A 320 7.41 14.28 -2.27
CA ALA A 320 7.19 15.51 -1.51
C ALA A 320 8.43 15.94 -0.71
N LEU A 321 9.07 14.99 -0.02
CA LEU A 321 10.27 15.27 0.77
C LEU A 321 11.47 15.61 -0.13
N GLN A 322 11.62 14.90 -1.25
CA GLN A 322 12.70 15.14 -2.21
C GLN A 322 12.54 16.48 -2.93
N ASP A 323 11.37 16.78 -3.51
CA ASP A 323 11.14 18.01 -4.28
C ASP A 323 11.27 19.28 -3.44
N ARG A 324 11.03 19.15 -2.14
CA ARG A 324 11.13 20.26 -1.19
C ARG A 324 12.51 20.35 -0.56
N GLY A 325 13.47 19.54 -0.99
CA GLY A 325 14.83 19.50 -0.44
C GLY A 325 14.87 19.11 1.03
N ARG A 326 13.82 18.44 1.54
CA ARG A 326 13.69 18.09 2.96
C ARG A 326 14.43 16.81 3.30
N ALA A 327 14.47 15.85 2.38
CA ALA A 327 15.18 14.58 2.56
C ALA A 327 16.05 14.28 1.36
N VAL A 328 17.17 13.60 1.59
CA VAL A 328 17.90 12.90 0.54
C VAL A 328 17.31 11.49 0.40
N ALA A 329 16.82 11.14 -0.78
CA ALA A 329 16.35 9.81 -1.09
C ALA A 329 17.52 8.89 -1.47
N VAL A 330 17.64 7.74 -0.80
CA VAL A 330 18.74 6.78 -0.98
C VAL A 330 18.17 5.38 -1.24
N GLY A 331 18.67 4.69 -2.26
CA GLY A 331 18.24 3.32 -2.57
C GLY A 331 18.08 3.06 -4.07
N THR A 332 17.03 2.35 -4.47
CA THR A 332 16.73 2.10 -5.90
C THR A 332 15.49 2.86 -6.36
N ARG A 333 15.30 2.94 -7.68
CA ARG A 333 14.09 3.54 -8.28
C ARG A 333 12.83 2.86 -7.73
N THR A 334 11.81 3.66 -7.42
CA THR A 334 10.52 3.19 -6.90
C THR A 334 9.63 2.64 -8.00
N PHE A 335 8.49 2.07 -7.63
CA PHE A 335 7.67 1.26 -8.51
C PHE A 335 7.03 2.02 -9.70
N GLY A 336 6.53 3.24 -9.48
CA GLY A 336 5.91 4.07 -10.51
C GLY A 336 4.40 3.92 -10.64
N LYS A 337 3.68 3.79 -9.52
CA LYS A 337 2.20 3.85 -9.51
C LYS A 337 1.76 5.28 -9.27
N GLY A 338 1.47 5.99 -10.36
CA GLY A 338 1.04 7.40 -10.34
C GLY A 338 -0.47 7.59 -10.48
N SER A 339 -1.29 6.56 -10.37
CA SER A 339 -2.74 6.63 -10.56
C SER A 339 -3.50 6.87 -9.26
N VAL A 340 -4.62 7.58 -9.38
CA VAL A 340 -5.64 7.71 -8.34
C VAL A 340 -6.71 6.67 -8.64
N GLN A 341 -7.06 5.85 -7.65
CA GLN A 341 -8.18 4.92 -7.76
C GLN A 341 -9.31 5.30 -6.83
N MET A 342 -10.55 5.06 -7.24
CA MET A 342 -11.72 5.30 -6.39
C MET A 342 -12.64 4.08 -6.38
N PRO A 343 -13.08 3.64 -5.18
CA PRO A 343 -14.08 2.61 -5.07
C PRO A 343 -15.44 3.12 -5.55
N THR A 344 -16.12 2.29 -6.33
CA THR A 344 -17.49 2.49 -6.81
C THR A 344 -18.29 1.25 -6.44
N GLN A 345 -19.33 1.44 -5.63
CA GLN A 345 -20.27 0.37 -5.35
C GLN A 345 -21.10 0.06 -6.60
N LEU A 346 -21.21 -1.23 -6.92
CA LEU A 346 -21.97 -1.76 -8.04
C LEU A 346 -23.36 -2.25 -7.58
N PRO A 347 -24.35 -2.36 -8.49
CA PRO A 347 -25.73 -2.71 -8.12
C PRO A 347 -25.89 -4.08 -7.44
N ASP A 348 -24.99 -5.02 -7.70
CA ASP A 348 -24.97 -6.35 -7.06
C ASP A 348 -24.28 -6.34 -5.67
N GLY A 349 -23.83 -5.18 -5.20
CA GLY A 349 -23.14 -5.00 -3.93
C GLY A 349 -21.64 -5.28 -3.98
N SER A 350 -21.10 -5.65 -5.14
CA SER A 350 -19.65 -5.67 -5.39
C SER A 350 -19.09 -4.24 -5.48
N VAL A 351 -17.77 -4.08 -5.45
CA VAL A 351 -17.09 -2.78 -5.51
C VAL A 351 -16.03 -2.80 -6.60
N ALA A 352 -16.13 -1.86 -7.54
CA ALA A 352 -15.12 -1.61 -8.55
C ALA A 352 -14.19 -0.48 -8.11
N GLU A 353 -12.90 -0.75 -7.94
CA GLU A 353 -11.87 0.23 -7.67
C GLU A 353 -11.20 0.63 -8.98
N LEU A 354 -11.60 1.79 -9.53
CA LEU A 354 -11.24 2.20 -10.89
C LEU A 354 -10.27 3.37 -10.89
N THR A 355 -9.38 3.43 -11.89
CA THR A 355 -8.51 4.59 -12.09
C THR A 355 -9.34 5.80 -12.52
N VAL A 356 -9.21 6.91 -11.78
CA VAL A 356 -9.96 8.16 -12.02
C VAL A 356 -9.07 9.36 -12.34
N GLY A 357 -7.75 9.20 -12.27
CA GLY A 357 -6.79 10.25 -12.60
C GLY A 357 -5.38 9.91 -12.13
N THR A 358 -4.53 10.93 -12.00
CA THR A 358 -3.10 10.75 -11.72
C THR A 358 -2.57 11.72 -10.67
N TYR A 359 -1.48 11.33 -10.00
CA TYR A 359 -0.72 12.13 -9.06
C TYR A 359 0.46 12.82 -9.72
N ARG A 360 0.79 13.99 -9.19
CA ARG A 360 2.05 14.68 -9.47
C ARG A 360 2.71 15.11 -8.17
N THR A 361 4.04 15.02 -8.14
CA THR A 361 4.86 15.53 -7.04
C THR A 361 4.83 17.06 -7.01
N PRO A 362 5.33 17.74 -5.96
CA PRO A 362 5.34 19.20 -5.91
C PRO A 362 6.07 19.90 -7.07
N ALA A 363 7.09 19.26 -7.64
CA ALA A 363 7.79 19.73 -8.85
C ALA A 363 7.05 19.39 -10.16
N GLY A 364 5.84 18.82 -10.09
CA GLY A 364 4.99 18.49 -11.24
C GLY A 364 5.31 17.15 -11.93
N ARG A 365 6.20 16.33 -11.36
CA ARG A 365 6.63 15.06 -11.96
C ARG A 365 5.50 14.03 -11.90
N SER A 366 5.28 13.34 -13.01
CA SER A 366 4.41 12.16 -13.05
C SER A 366 5.18 10.93 -12.58
N LEU A 367 4.56 10.15 -11.71
CA LEU A 367 5.12 8.89 -11.21
C LEU A 367 4.85 7.71 -12.16
N ASP A 368 3.83 7.84 -13.02
CA ASP A 368 3.26 6.72 -13.75
C ASP A 368 4.27 6.07 -14.70
N GLY A 369 4.66 4.82 -14.41
CA GLY A 369 5.64 4.05 -15.19
C GLY A 369 7.11 4.44 -14.98
N ASN A 370 7.37 5.53 -14.26
CA ASN A 370 8.72 6.07 -14.05
C ASN A 370 9.22 5.86 -12.62
N GLY A 371 8.34 6.04 -11.62
CA GLY A 371 8.69 6.11 -10.21
C GLY A 371 9.51 7.35 -9.85
N ILE A 372 9.93 7.42 -8.60
CA ILE A 372 10.92 8.35 -8.07
C ILE A 372 12.31 7.75 -8.25
N THR A 373 13.21 8.53 -8.84
CA THR A 373 14.64 8.21 -8.86
C THR A 373 15.29 8.74 -7.59
N PRO A 374 15.99 7.90 -6.80
CA PRO A 374 16.66 8.37 -5.58
C PRO A 374 17.81 9.33 -5.93
N ASP A 375 18.08 10.28 -5.04
CA ASP A 375 19.21 11.21 -5.19
C ASP A 375 20.54 10.46 -5.13
N LEU A 376 20.60 9.38 -4.35
CA LEU A 376 21.78 8.54 -4.22
C LEU A 376 21.42 7.06 -4.42
N ALA A 377 21.85 6.50 -5.55
CA ALA A 377 21.59 5.09 -5.85
C ALA A 377 22.33 4.16 -4.87
N ALA A 378 21.65 3.12 -4.38
CA ALA A 378 22.19 2.08 -3.51
C ALA A 378 21.36 0.80 -3.65
N GLY A 379 22.02 -0.35 -3.84
CA GLY A 379 21.39 -1.67 -3.66
C GLY A 379 21.81 -2.20 -2.29
N ASP A 380 22.86 -3.01 -2.28
CA ASP A 380 23.52 -3.46 -1.06
C ASP A 380 24.12 -2.27 -0.29
N GLY A 381 24.09 -2.33 1.05
CA GLY A 381 24.66 -1.28 1.91
C GLY A 381 23.90 0.04 1.96
N VAL A 382 22.62 0.07 1.54
CA VAL A 382 21.78 1.28 1.55
C VAL A 382 21.76 2.01 2.90
N GLU A 383 21.72 1.27 4.01
CA GLU A 383 21.73 1.86 5.36
C GLU A 383 23.09 2.50 5.71
N GLU A 384 24.21 1.88 5.32
CA GLU A 384 25.54 2.44 5.53
C GLU A 384 25.69 3.76 4.76
N ARG A 385 25.25 3.77 3.50
CA ARG A 385 25.25 4.97 2.67
C ARG A 385 24.37 6.07 3.24
N ALA A 386 23.19 5.72 3.77
CA ALA A 386 22.33 6.65 4.46
C ALA A 386 22.97 7.23 5.73
N ARG A 387 23.73 6.43 6.51
CA ARG A 387 24.49 6.94 7.67
C ARG A 387 25.55 7.95 7.25
N ALA A 388 26.26 7.69 6.16
CA ALA A 388 27.26 8.62 5.64
C ALA A 388 26.63 9.97 5.23
N VAL A 389 25.46 9.94 4.58
CA VAL A 389 24.69 11.16 4.25
C VAL A 389 24.28 11.91 5.51
N LEU A 390 23.71 11.22 6.50
CA LEU A 390 23.31 11.84 7.77
C LEU A 390 24.50 12.47 8.52
N GLY A 391 25.66 11.80 8.54
CA GLY A 391 26.87 12.38 9.12
C GLY A 391 27.31 13.66 8.41
N GLY A 392 27.22 13.70 7.08
CA GLY A 392 27.49 14.92 6.29
C GLY A 392 26.48 16.05 6.50
N LEU A 393 25.23 15.73 6.89
CA LEU A 393 24.18 16.70 7.20
C LEU A 393 24.22 17.21 8.65
N GLY A 394 25.21 16.81 9.45
CA GLY A 394 25.42 17.32 10.80
C GLY A 394 24.78 16.51 11.92
N VAL A 395 24.44 15.23 11.70
CA VAL A 395 24.05 14.34 12.80
C VAL A 395 25.27 14.00 13.65
N GLY A 396 25.21 14.34 14.95
CA GLY A 396 26.24 13.94 15.93
C GLY A 396 27.51 14.79 15.97
N SER A 397 27.40 16.12 15.83
CA SER A 397 28.48 17.06 16.22
C SER A 397 28.45 17.36 17.72
#